data_AF-A0A241W6V1-F1
#
_entry.id   AF-A0A241W6V1-F1
#
_cell.length_a   1.000
_cell.length_b   1.000
_cell.length_c   1.000
_cell.angle_alpha   90.00
_cell.angle_beta   90.00
_cell.angle_gamma   90.00
#
_symmetry.space_group_name_H-M   'P 1'
#
loop_
_entity.id
_entity.type
_entity.pdbx_description
1 polymer ?
#
loop_
_entity_poly.entity_id
_entity_poly.type
_entity_poly.pdbx_seq_one_letter_code
_entity_poly.pdbx_strand_id
1 'polypeptide(L)'
;MNTLLKSIAGTALAIISLSLSVTAQAETTAPQAVEKIDIQQYAGKWYEIAHLPMYFQRKCVSDITAQYSVNTDKTMGVLNSCRTANGEMISSEGVAYPQNEGNSKLKVSFLPKGLRWLPFTKGHY
;
A
#
# COMPACT_ATOMS: atom_id res chain seq x y z
N MET A 1 -11.15 -22.86 -53.53
CA MET A 1 -9.76 -23.02 -53.04
C MET A 1 -9.18 -21.72 -52.47
N ASN A 2 -9.29 -20.57 -53.15
CA ASN A 2 -8.72 -19.28 -52.69
C ASN A 2 -9.29 -18.68 -51.39
N THR A 3 -10.54 -18.98 -51.02
CA THR A 3 -11.18 -18.45 -49.81
C THR A 3 -10.79 -19.21 -48.55
N LEU A 4 -10.56 -20.53 -48.64
CA LEU A 4 -10.11 -21.36 -47.52
C LEU A 4 -8.65 -21.03 -47.12
N LEU A 5 -7.77 -20.86 -48.12
CA LEU A 5 -6.35 -20.51 -47.91
C LEU A 5 -6.18 -19.13 -47.27
N LYS A 6 -7.02 -18.14 -47.61
CA LYS A 6 -7.02 -16.80 -46.99
C LYS A 6 -7.48 -16.84 -45.53
N SER A 7 -8.45 -17.71 -45.20
CA SER A 7 -8.97 -17.86 -43.84
C SER A 7 -7.96 -18.52 -42.89
N ILE A 8 -7.23 -19.54 -43.38
CA ILE A 8 -6.16 -20.22 -42.64
C ILE A 8 -4.96 -19.28 -42.42
N ALA A 9 -4.59 -18.47 -43.42
CA ALA A 9 -3.52 -17.48 -43.28
C ALA A 9 -3.87 -16.37 -42.28
N GLY A 10 -5.12 -15.89 -42.27
CA GLY A 10 -5.58 -14.87 -41.33
C GLY A 10 -5.67 -15.36 -39.88
N THR A 11 -6.07 -16.61 -39.66
CA THR A 11 -6.09 -17.22 -38.32
C THR A 11 -4.70 -17.56 -37.79
N ALA A 12 -3.79 -18.02 -38.66
CA ALA A 12 -2.39 -18.24 -38.27
C ALA A 12 -1.69 -16.94 -37.83
N LEU A 13 -1.92 -15.82 -38.52
CA LEU A 13 -1.38 -14.51 -38.14
C LEU A 13 -1.92 -14.02 -36.78
N ALA A 14 -3.21 -14.22 -36.50
CA ALA A 14 -3.81 -13.83 -35.23
C ALA A 14 -3.25 -14.62 -34.04
N ILE A 15 -2.96 -15.92 -34.22
CA ILE A 15 -2.38 -16.78 -33.18
C ILE A 15 -0.91 -16.41 -32.91
N ILE A 16 -0.13 -16.09 -33.96
CA ILE A 16 1.26 -15.64 -33.82
C ILE A 16 1.33 -14.28 -33.11
N SER A 17 0.39 -13.37 -33.41
CA SER A 17 0.30 -12.05 -32.77
C SER A 17 -0.05 -12.13 -31.28
N LEU A 18 -0.82 -13.15 -30.87
CA LEU A 18 -1.16 -13.40 -29.47
C LEU A 18 0.00 -14.02 -28.67
N SER A 19 0.97 -14.62 -29.37
CA SER A 19 2.10 -15.35 -28.79
C SER A 19 3.31 -14.47 -28.45
N LEU A 20 3.32 -13.20 -28.91
CA LEU A 20 4.45 -12.26 -28.74
C LEU A 20 4.27 -11.29 -27.57
N SER A 21 3.22 -11.44 -26.78
CA SER A 21 3.05 -10.72 -25.51
C SER A 21 3.94 -11.33 -24.44
N VAL A 22 5.26 -11.19 -24.57
CA VAL A 22 6.18 -11.37 -23.45
C VAL A 22 5.87 -10.25 -22.47
N THR A 23 4.99 -10.53 -21.52
CA THR A 23 4.85 -9.70 -20.33
C THR A 23 6.20 -9.70 -19.63
N ALA A 24 6.95 -8.60 -19.73
CA ALA A 24 8.10 -8.35 -18.89
C ALA A 24 7.60 -8.30 -17.44
N GLN A 25 7.62 -9.46 -16.78
CA GLN A 25 7.30 -9.54 -15.37
C GLN A 25 8.52 -9.03 -14.63
N ALA A 26 8.44 -7.79 -14.14
CA ALA A 26 9.47 -7.24 -13.29
C ALA A 26 9.68 -8.21 -12.12
N GLU A 27 10.91 -8.66 -11.90
CA GLU A 27 11.27 -9.40 -10.69
C GLU A 27 11.06 -8.47 -9.50
N THR A 28 9.93 -8.61 -8.83
CA THR A 28 9.61 -7.85 -7.63
C THR A 28 10.31 -8.50 -6.44
N THR A 29 11.61 -8.20 -6.29
CA THR A 29 12.27 -8.49 -5.01
C THR A 29 11.51 -7.76 -3.90
N ALA A 30 11.14 -8.50 -2.84
CA ALA A 30 10.47 -7.89 -1.70
C ALA A 30 11.35 -6.78 -1.11
N PRO A 31 10.77 -5.61 -0.77
CA PRO A 31 11.53 -4.53 -0.17
C PRO A 31 12.17 -5.00 1.14
N GLN A 32 13.44 -4.62 1.34
CA GLN A 32 14.16 -4.94 2.56
C GLN A 32 13.97 -3.80 3.56
N ALA A 33 13.46 -4.13 4.74
CA ALA A 33 13.39 -3.20 5.85
C ALA A 33 14.80 -2.91 6.39
N VAL A 34 14.99 -1.72 6.96
CA VAL A 34 16.19 -1.41 7.76
C VAL A 34 16.29 -2.38 8.95
N GLU A 35 17.50 -2.57 9.47
CA GLU A 35 17.73 -3.54 10.55
C GLU A 35 16.92 -3.20 11.81
N LYS A 36 16.96 -1.93 12.22
CA LYS A 36 16.30 -1.44 13.42
C LYS A 36 15.88 0.02 13.28
N ILE A 37 14.77 0.38 13.90
CA ILE A 37 14.38 1.77 14.15
C ILE A 37 14.32 2.05 15.65
N ASP A 38 14.63 3.28 16.03
CA ASP A 38 14.29 3.82 17.35
C ASP A 38 12.90 4.45 17.27
N ILE A 39 11.92 3.80 17.88
CA ILE A 39 10.52 4.24 17.83
C ILE A 39 10.27 5.59 18.51
N GLN A 40 11.14 5.99 19.45
CA GLN A 40 11.03 7.29 20.10
C GLN A 40 11.45 8.41 19.16
N GLN A 41 12.51 8.18 18.38
CA GLN A 41 12.97 9.13 17.36
C GLN A 41 12.05 9.13 16.12
N TYR A 42 11.42 7.98 15.81
CA TYR A 42 10.47 7.86 14.70
C TYR A 42 9.11 8.50 15.01
N ALA A 43 8.73 8.57 16.29
CA ALA A 43 7.51 9.22 16.73
C ALA A 43 7.51 10.72 16.37
N GLY A 44 6.32 11.28 16.16
CA GLY A 44 6.17 12.63 15.66
C GLY A 44 5.39 12.71 14.36
N LYS A 45 5.41 13.90 13.76
CA LYS A 45 4.65 14.23 12.57
C LYS A 45 5.49 14.05 11.32
N TRP A 46 4.95 13.27 10.39
CA TRP A 46 5.49 13.08 9.05
C TRP A 46 4.57 13.72 8.03
N TYR A 47 5.17 14.29 6.99
CA TYR A 47 4.48 14.84 5.84
C TYR A 47 4.63 13.89 4.66
N GLU A 48 3.53 13.51 4.05
CA GLU A 48 3.56 12.61 2.89
C GLU A 48 3.93 13.42 1.65
N ILE A 49 5.13 13.18 1.11
CA ILE A 49 5.68 13.91 -0.04
C ILE A 49 5.12 13.34 -1.36
N ALA A 50 4.95 12.02 -1.42
CA ALA A 50 4.40 11.32 -2.57
C ALA A 50 3.80 9.98 -2.14
N HIS A 51 2.86 9.47 -2.91
CA HIS A 51 2.21 8.18 -2.69
C HIS A 51 1.72 7.55 -3.99
N LEU A 52 1.45 6.25 -3.94
CA LEU A 52 0.70 5.54 -4.97
C LEU A 52 -0.80 5.93 -4.87
N PRO A 53 -1.60 5.73 -5.94
CA PRO A 53 -3.03 6.03 -5.92
C PRO A 53 -3.79 5.06 -5.00
N MET A 54 -3.81 5.34 -3.70
CA MET A 54 -4.47 4.52 -2.69
C MET A 54 -5.96 4.88 -2.57
N TYR A 55 -6.85 3.87 -2.69
CA TYR A 55 -8.30 4.08 -2.60
C TYR A 55 -8.73 4.81 -1.32
N PHE A 56 -8.11 4.51 -0.18
CA PHE A 56 -8.44 5.13 1.11
C PHE A 56 -8.02 6.60 1.22
N GLN A 57 -7.09 7.07 0.38
CA GLN A 57 -6.64 8.46 0.31
C GLN A 57 -7.26 9.22 -0.88
N ARG A 58 -8.12 8.61 -1.71
CA ARG A 58 -8.66 9.22 -2.94
C ARG A 58 -9.40 10.56 -2.79
N LYS A 59 -9.77 10.94 -1.55
CA LYS A 59 -10.40 12.22 -1.22
C LYS A 59 -9.42 13.28 -0.73
N CYS A 60 -8.19 12.89 -0.41
CA CYS A 60 -7.13 13.79 0.02
C CYS A 60 -6.59 14.58 -1.17
N VAL A 61 -6.52 15.90 -1.04
CA VAL A 61 -6.00 16.79 -2.10
C VAL A 61 -4.75 17.55 -1.67
N SER A 62 -4.52 17.71 -0.36
CA SER A 62 -3.35 18.40 0.20
C SER A 62 -3.20 18.10 1.70
N ASP A 63 -2.14 18.65 2.30
CA ASP A 63 -1.88 18.63 3.75
C ASP A 63 -1.88 17.21 4.35
N ILE A 64 -1.40 16.21 3.59
CA ILE A 64 -1.38 14.81 4.01
C ILE A 64 -0.27 14.59 5.04
N THR A 65 -0.64 14.04 6.20
CA THR A 65 0.27 13.83 7.32
C THR A 65 0.00 12.50 8.01
N ALA A 66 1.04 11.94 8.63
CA ALA A 66 0.97 10.82 9.55
C ALA A 66 1.58 11.24 10.89
N GLN A 67 0.80 11.21 11.96
CA GLN A 67 1.29 11.44 13.32
C GLN A 67 1.43 10.12 14.05
N TYR A 68 2.65 9.83 14.50
CA TYR A 68 2.97 8.63 15.27
C TYR A 68 3.12 8.95 16.75
N SER A 69 2.61 8.05 17.60
CA SER A 69 2.78 8.08 19.05
C SER A 69 3.20 6.70 19.56
N VAL A 70 3.95 6.65 20.65
CA VAL A 70 4.35 5.38 21.28
C VAL A 70 3.38 5.06 22.42
N ASN A 71 2.76 3.87 22.35
CA ASN A 71 1.87 3.38 23.39
C ASN A 71 2.65 2.67 24.51
N THR A 72 2.01 2.48 25.67
CA THR A 72 2.62 1.78 26.82
C THR A 72 2.95 0.32 26.55
N ASP A 73 2.23 -0.33 25.64
CA ASP A 73 2.45 -1.71 25.20
C ASP A 73 3.48 -1.83 24.07
N LYS A 74 4.21 -0.75 23.77
CA LYS A 74 5.21 -0.62 22.70
C LYS A 74 4.65 -0.73 21.28
N THR A 75 3.33 -0.76 21.09
CA THR A 75 2.73 -0.49 19.78
C THR A 75 2.82 1.00 19.44
N MET A 76 2.59 1.34 18.17
CA MET A 76 2.55 2.74 17.76
C MET A 76 1.13 3.15 17.36
N GLY A 77 0.63 4.25 17.93
CA GLY A 77 -0.55 4.93 17.42
C GLY A 77 -0.24 5.59 16.09
N VAL A 78 -1.21 5.54 15.16
CA VAL A 78 -1.10 6.15 13.83
C VAL A 78 -2.31 7.03 13.59
N LEU A 79 -2.10 8.33 13.40
CA LEU A 79 -3.16 9.27 13.00
C LEU A 79 -2.80 9.85 11.64
N ASN A 80 -3.44 9.32 10.60
CA ASN A 80 -3.34 9.88 9.25
C ASN A 80 -4.38 10.98 9.10
N SER A 81 -4.01 12.12 8.52
CA SER A 81 -4.92 13.25 8.28
C SER A 81 -4.63 13.92 6.94
N CYS A 82 -5.65 14.47 6.30
CA CYS A 82 -5.50 15.23 5.06
C CYS A 82 -6.63 16.24 4.85
N ARG A 83 -6.41 17.21 3.97
CA ARG A 83 -7.43 18.12 3.49
C ARG A 83 -8.17 17.55 2.28
N THR A 84 -9.48 17.70 2.25
CA THR A 84 -10.35 17.33 1.11
C THR A 84 -10.64 18.52 0.19
N ALA A 85 -11.23 18.26 -0.99
CA ALA A 85 -11.49 19.30 -2.00
C ALA A 85 -12.43 20.43 -1.53
N ASN A 86 -13.32 20.16 -0.56
CA ASN A 86 -14.19 21.16 0.08
C ASN A 86 -13.50 21.92 1.24
N GLY A 87 -12.20 21.67 1.48
CA GLY A 87 -11.40 22.34 2.49
C GLY A 87 -11.47 21.71 3.89
N GLU A 88 -12.29 20.67 4.10
CA GLU A 88 -12.38 19.95 5.38
C GLU A 88 -11.13 19.14 5.67
N MET A 89 -10.87 18.91 6.96
CA MET A 89 -9.85 17.95 7.41
C MET A 89 -10.53 16.62 7.74
N ILE A 90 -10.03 15.52 7.16
CA ILE A 90 -10.44 14.16 7.53
C ILE A 90 -9.26 13.41 8.13
N SER A 91 -9.56 12.47 9.03
CA SER A 91 -8.54 11.69 9.74
C SER A 91 -8.91 10.21 9.88
N SER A 92 -7.89 9.36 9.99
CA SER A 92 -8.03 7.93 10.27
C SER A 92 -7.06 7.53 11.37
N GLU A 93 -7.59 6.85 12.40
CA GLU A 93 -6.82 6.40 13.56
C GLU A 93 -6.58 4.88 13.49
N GLY A 94 -5.32 4.49 13.62
CA GLY A 94 -4.87 3.11 13.59
C GLY A 94 -3.82 2.78 14.65
N VAL A 95 -3.43 1.51 14.66
CA VAL A 95 -2.36 0.99 15.51
C VAL A 95 -1.41 0.14 14.66
N ALA A 96 -0.12 0.38 14.81
CA ALA A 96 0.96 -0.39 14.23
C ALA A 96 1.59 -1.33 15.26
N TYR A 97 1.79 -2.58 14.87
CA TYR A 97 2.27 -3.69 15.68
C TYR A 97 3.63 -4.17 15.16
N PRO A 98 4.71 -4.11 15.97
CA PRO A 98 6.01 -4.67 15.60
C PRO A 98 5.94 -6.15 15.22
N GLN A 99 6.66 -6.54 14.17
CA GLN A 99 6.75 -7.92 13.68
C GLN A 99 8.17 -8.50 13.80
N ASN A 100 9.14 -7.70 14.23
CA ASN A 100 10.52 -8.09 14.48
C ASN A 100 11.10 -7.31 15.66
N GLU A 101 12.19 -7.81 16.23
CA GLU A 101 12.88 -7.17 17.37
C GLU A 101 13.45 -5.77 17.04
N GLY A 102 13.75 -5.53 15.76
CA GLY A 102 14.20 -4.23 15.25
C GLY A 102 13.10 -3.16 15.13
N ASN A 103 11.83 -3.49 15.37
CA ASN A 103 10.67 -2.61 15.16
C ASN A 103 10.52 -2.04 13.74
N SER A 104 11.25 -2.55 12.76
CA SER A 104 11.32 -2.03 11.39
C SER A 104 10.35 -2.70 10.42
N LYS A 105 9.67 -3.77 10.86
CA LYS A 105 8.59 -4.43 10.13
C LYS A 105 7.32 -4.35 10.97
N LEU A 106 6.24 -3.90 10.37
CA LEU A 106 5.01 -3.60 11.08
C LEU A 106 3.83 -4.31 10.43
N LYS A 107 2.79 -4.48 11.24
CA LYS A 107 1.43 -4.71 10.76
C LYS A 107 0.54 -3.60 11.26
N VAL A 108 -0.32 -3.04 10.42
CA VAL A 108 -1.16 -1.87 10.78
C VAL A 108 -2.64 -2.21 10.65
N SER A 109 -3.46 -1.74 11.60
CA SER A 109 -4.91 -1.82 11.52
C SER A 109 -5.55 -0.44 11.73
N PHE A 110 -6.46 -0.09 10.82
CA PHE A 110 -7.33 1.10 10.92
C PHE A 110 -8.79 0.72 11.23
N LEU A 111 -9.05 -0.52 11.67
CA LEU A 111 -10.39 -0.91 12.11
C LEU A 111 -10.79 -0.17 13.39
N PRO A 112 -12.11 -0.06 13.66
CA PRO A 112 -12.60 0.41 14.95
C PRO A 112 -11.93 -0.36 16.10
N LYS A 113 -11.64 0.32 17.22
CA LYS A 113 -10.87 -0.22 18.36
C LYS A 113 -11.32 -1.63 18.78
N GLY A 114 -12.64 -1.88 18.84
CA GLY A 114 -13.22 -3.18 19.22
C GLY A 114 -13.04 -4.32 18.20
N LEU A 115 -12.57 -4.04 16.98
CA LEU A 115 -12.36 -5.02 15.91
C LEU A 115 -10.89 -5.20 15.53
N ARG A 116 -9.96 -4.44 16.12
CA ARG A 116 -8.52 -4.51 15.82
C ARG A 116 -7.87 -5.86 16.22
N TRP A 117 -8.57 -6.69 17.01
CA TRP A 117 -8.12 -8.02 17.43
C TRP A 117 -8.20 -9.08 16.31
N LEU A 118 -9.00 -8.85 15.26
CA LEU A 118 -9.12 -9.79 14.14
C LEU A 118 -7.77 -9.93 13.40
N PRO A 119 -7.18 -11.14 13.28
CA PRO A 119 -5.79 -11.29 12.87
C PRO A 119 -5.53 -11.02 11.38
N PHE A 120 -6.52 -11.28 10.52
CA PHE A 120 -6.40 -11.18 9.06
C PHE A 120 -6.73 -9.79 8.49
N THR A 121 -7.03 -8.81 9.34
CA THR A 121 -7.43 -7.45 8.93
C THR A 121 -6.27 -6.44 9.01
N LYS A 122 -5.08 -6.91 9.37
CA LYS A 122 -3.87 -6.10 9.49
C LYS A 122 -3.07 -6.13 8.19
N GLY A 123 -2.74 -4.95 7.66
CA GLY A 123 -1.89 -4.80 6.48
C GLY A 123 -0.40 -4.83 6.84
N HIS A 124 0.44 -5.28 5.91
CA HIS A 124 1.89 -5.18 6.04
C HIS A 124 2.36 -3.74 5.85
N TYR A 125 3.35 -3.32 6.65
CA TYR A 125 3.99 -2.02 6.54
C TYR A 125 5.47 -2.14 6.88
#